data_AF-A0A920CJK0-F1
#
_entry.id   AF-A0A920CJK0-F1
#
_cell.length_a   1.000
_cell.length_b   1.000
_cell.length_c   1.000
_cell.angle_alpha   90.00
_cell.angle_beta   90.00
_cell.angle_gamma   90.00
#
_symmetry.space_group_name_H-M   'P 1'
#
loop_
_entity.id
_entity.type
_entity.pdbx_description
1 polymer ?
#
loop_
_entity_poly.entity_id
_entity_poly.type
_entity_poly.pdbx_seq_one_letter_code
_entity_poly.pdbx_strand_id
1 'polypeptide(L)' 'MFEPSLYRVNSLFQHHQINDEIVQIERLSGTTAGFVLKLESKQDHTYILKYDNPNEIHLVEHLLNTYEDSIYIHR' A
#
# COMPACT_ATOMS: atom_id res chain seq x y z
N MET A 1 -14.53 6.98 1.36
CA MET A 1 -13.61 6.44 2.39
C MET A 1 -13.59 4.93 2.20
N PHE A 2 -12.44 4.32 1.92
CA PHE A 2 -12.35 2.86 1.77
C PHE A 2 -12.26 2.25 3.16
N GLU A 3 -13.24 1.43 3.52
CA GLU A 3 -13.21 0.65 4.75
C GLU A 3 -12.81 -0.79 4.38
N PRO A 4 -11.63 -1.26 4.82
CA PRO A 4 -11.20 -2.62 4.53
C PRO A 4 -12.10 -3.61 5.27
N SER A 5 -12.67 -4.54 4.52
CA SER A 5 -13.42 -5.67 5.07
C SER A 5 -12.81 -6.97 4.58
N LEU A 6 -13.00 -8.05 5.34
CA LEU A 6 -12.54 -9.39 4.95
C LEU A 6 -13.04 -9.76 3.54
N TYR A 7 -14.29 -9.43 3.22
CA TYR A 7 -14.84 -9.65 1.88
C TYR A 7 -14.06 -8.92 0.78
N ARG A 8 -13.77 -7.62 0.96
CA ARG A 8 -13.04 -6.83 -0.04
C ARG A 8 -11.59 -7.29 -0.19
N VAL A 9 -10.94 -7.62 0.92
CA VAL A 9 -9.55 -8.10 0.91
C VAL A 9 -9.45 -9.48 0.26
N ASN A 10 -10.34 -10.41 0.60
CA ASN A 10 -10.36 -11.72 -0.05
C ASN A 10 -10.72 -11.62 -1.54
N SER A 11 -11.60 -10.71 -1.93
CA SER A 11 -11.89 -10.45 -3.36
C SER A 11 -10.65 -9.94 -4.11
N LEU A 12 -9.82 -9.10 -3.47
CA LEU A 12 -8.55 -8.65 -4.03
C LEU A 12 -7.55 -9.80 -4.20
N PHE A 13 -7.43 -10.67 -3.20
CA PHE A 13 -6.55 -11.85 -3.25
C PHE A 13 -6.96 -12.78 -4.41
N GLN A 14 -8.26 -13.07 -4.53
CA GLN A 14 -8.79 -13.85 -5.65
C GLN A 14 -8.53 -13.21 -7.00
N HIS A 15 -8.72 -11.88 -7.12
CA HIS A 15 -8.45 -11.14 -8.35
C HIS A 15 -6.99 -11.27 -8.80
N HIS A 16 -6.05 -11.26 -7.85
CA HIS A 16 -4.63 -11.44 -8.11
C HIS A 16 -4.16 -12.91 -8.04
N GLN A 17 -5.09 -13.87 -8.03
CA GLN A 17 -4.81 -15.31 -8.01
C GLN A 17 -3.93 -15.75 -6.81
N ILE A 18 -4.04 -15.03 -5.69
CA ILE A 18 -3.40 -15.38 -4.43
C ILE A 18 -4.33 -16.38 -3.73
N ASN A 19 -3.88 -17.63 -3.61
CA ASN A 19 -4.66 -18.75 -3.06
C ASN A 19 -4.62 -18.81 -1.52
N ASP A 20 -4.91 -17.67 -0.88
CA ASP A 20 -4.98 -17.53 0.57
C ASP A 20 -6.31 -16.89 1.01
N GLU A 21 -6.85 -17.38 2.12
CA GLU A 21 -8.06 -16.83 2.74
C GLU A 21 -7.67 -15.97 3.95
N ILE A 22 -7.86 -14.65 3.86
CA ILE A 22 -7.65 -13.71 4.95
C ILE A 22 -8.79 -13.84 5.96
N VAL A 23 -8.43 -14.06 7.22
CA VAL A 23 -9.37 -14.25 8.35
C VAL A 23 -9.30 -13.12 9.38
N GLN A 24 -8.19 -12.38 9.42
CA GLN A 24 -8.00 -11.26 10.35
C GLN A 24 -7.39 -10.04 9.65
N ILE A 25 -7.85 -8.86 10.06
CA ILE A 25 -7.36 -7.57 9.59
C ILE A 25 -7.05 -6.72 10.82
N GLU A 26 -5.84 -6.20 10.90
CA GLU A 26 -5.42 -5.25 11.93
C GLU A 26 -4.89 -3.99 11.25
N ARG A 27 -5.36 -2.82 11.68
CA ARG A 27 -4.81 -1.54 11.23
C ARG A 27 -3.54 -1.24 12.01
N LEU A 28 -2.43 -1.07 11.30
CA LEU A 28 -1.17 -0.66 11.93
C LEU A 28 -1.19 0.86 12.16
N SER A 29 -0.80 1.27 13.36
CA SER A 29 -0.62 2.67 13.75
C SER A 29 0.86 3.05 13.66
N GLY A 30 1.16 4.36 13.52
CA GLY A 30 2.53 4.86 13.49
C GLY A 30 3.22 4.85 12.12
N THR A 31 2.48 4.64 11.03
CA THR A 31 3.01 4.79 9.67
C THR A 31 3.04 6.27 9.29
N THR A 32 4.16 6.73 8.72
CA THR A 32 4.37 8.14 8.36
C THR A 32 3.59 8.58 7.12
N ALA A 33 3.15 7.64 6.28
CA ALA A 33 2.33 7.88 5.10
C ALA A 33 1.45 6.67 4.78
N GLY A 34 0.29 6.93 4.18
CA GLY A 34 -0.64 5.89 3.71
C GLY A 34 -1.45 5.19 4.80
N PHE A 35 -2.32 4.28 4.36
CA PHE A 35 -3.15 3.44 5.20
C PHE A 35 -2.64 1.98 5.12
N VAL A 36 -2.15 1.46 6.24
CA VAL A 36 -1.48 0.14 6.28
C VAL A 36 -2.27 -0.83 7.16
N LEU A 37 -2.43 -2.05 6.64
CA LEU A 37 -3.08 -3.16 7.32
C LEU A 37 -2.13 -4.35 7.41
N LYS A 38 -2.15 -5.03 8.55
CA LYS A 38 -1.66 -6.38 8.70
C LYS A 38 -2.82 -7.36 8.47
N LEU A 39 -2.57 -8.38 7.67
CA LEU A 39 -3.54 -9.41 7.32
C LEU A 39 -2.99 -10.77 7.77
N GLU A 40 -3.84 -11.58 8.41
CA GLU A 40 -3.49 -12.96 8.75
C GLU A 40 -4.39 -13.91 7.97
N SER A 41 -3.77 -14.91 7.34
CA SER A 41 -4.48 -15.92 6.56
C SER A 41 -4.75 -17.18 7.37
N LYS A 42 -5.69 -17.98 6.87
CA LYS A 42 -6.02 -19.29 7.43
C LYS A 42 -4.87 -20.30 7.33
N GLN A 43 -3.89 -20.06 6.46
CA GLN A 43 -2.68 -20.87 6.33
C GLN A 43 -1.51 -20.34 7.19
N ASP A 44 -1.79 -19.49 8.18
CA ASP A 44 -0.80 -18.85 9.06
C ASP A 44 0.19 -17.92 8.32
N HIS A 45 -0.14 -17.47 7.10
CA HIS A 45 0.65 -16.44 6.43
C HIS A 45 0.29 -15.05 6.94
N THR A 46 1.29 -14.17 7.02
CA THR A 46 1.10 -12.76 7.36
C THR A 46 1.43 -11.88 6.16
N TYR A 47 0.51 -10.97 5.81
CA TYR A 47 0.69 -10.01 4.72
C TYR A 47 0.59 -8.57 5.24
N ILE A 48 1.24 -7.66 4.51
CA ILE A 48 1.06 -6.22 4.68
C ILE A 48 0.34 -5.68 3.45
N LEU A 49 -0.80 -5.03 3.67
CA LEU A 49 -1.54 -4.33 2.63
C LEU A 49 -1.43 -2.82 2.87
N LYS A 50 -0.75 -2.13 1.94
CA LYS A 50 -0.50 -0.69 2.00
C LYS A 50 -1.29 0.01 0.90
N TYR A 51 -2.07 1.02 1.29
CA TYR A 51 -2.75 1.93 0.39
C TYR A 51 -1.98 3.25 0.39
N ASP A 52 -1.32 3.52 -0.73
CA ASP A 52 -0.66 4.80 -0.96
C ASP A 52 -1.60 5.75 -1.69
N ASN A 53 -1.55 7.04 -1.33
CA ASN A 53 -2.32 8.06 -2.03
C ASN A 53 -1.62 8.35 -3.37
N PRO A 54 -2.30 8.23 -4.53
CA PRO A 54 -1.71 8.54 -5.82
C PRO A 54 -1.10 9.96 -5.87
N ASN A 55 -1.67 10.91 -5.12
CA ASN A 55 -1.16 12.28 -5.05
C ASN A 55 0.22 12.37 -4.38
N GLU A 56 0.57 11.44 -3.48
CA GLU A 56 1.91 11.36 -2.90
C GLU A 56 2.95 10.84 -3.92
N ILE A 57 2.51 10.02 -4.89
CA ILE A 57 3.35 9.55 -6.00
C ILE A 57 3.61 10.69 -7.00
N HIS A 58 2.58 11.48 -7.33
CA HIS A 58 2.72 12.63 -8.23
C HIS A 58 3.68 13.72 -7.71
N LEU A 59 3.84 13.86 -6.39
CA LEU A 59 4.84 14.77 -5.82
C LEU A 59 6.26 14.35 -6.20
N VAL A 60 6.54 13.06 -6.19
CA VAL A 60 7.86 12.52 -6.55
C VAL A 60 8.10 12.66 -8.05
N GLU A 61 7.12 12.33 -8.89
CA GLU A 61 7.23 12.57 -10.34
C GLU A 61 7.43 14.06 -10.64
N HIS A 62 6.65 14.94 -10.03
CA HIS A 62 6.78 16.38 -10.23
C HIS A 62 8.15 16.88 -9.76
N LEU A 63 8.65 16.40 -8.62
CA LEU A 63 9.98 16.76 -8.13
C LEU A 63 11.08 16.26 -9.08
N LEU A 64 11.02 15.00 -9.50
CA LEU A 64 11.98 14.43 -10.45
C LEU A 64 11.97 15.19 -11.77
N ASN A 65 10.79 15.45 -12.35
CA ASN A 65 10.65 16.21 -13.60
C ASN A 65 11.09 17.67 -13.45
N THR A 66 10.80 18.32 -12.31
CA THR A 66 11.21 19.71 -12.05
C THR A 66 12.73 19.86 -11.98
N TYR A 67 13.43 18.81 -11.51
CA TYR A 67 14.88 18.83 -11.33
C TYR A 67 15.64 17.94 -12.35
N GLU A 68 14.94 17.33 -13.30
CA GLU A 68 15.53 16.48 -14.37
C GLU A 68 16.54 17.29 -15.21
N ASP A 69 16.25 18.57 -15.42
CA ASP A 69 17.13 19.53 -16.11
C ASP A 69 18.04 20.34 -15.18
N SER A 70 17.99 20.09 -13.86
CA SER A 70 18.80 20.85 -12.90
C SER A 70 20.18 20.19 -12.74
N ILE A 71 21.14 20.66 -13.53
CA ILE A 71 22.57 20.28 -13.48
C ILE A 71 23.26 20.73 -12.16
N TYR A 72 22.52 21.11 -11.11
CA TYR A 72 23.08 21.66 -9.88
C TYR A 72 22.56 20.94 -8.63
N ILE A 73 22.95 19.67 -8.47
CA ILE A 73 23.01 19.06 -7.13
C ILE A 73 24.37 18.38 -6.90
N HIS A 74 25.46 19.05 -7.25
CA HIS A 74 26.79 18.75 -6.73
C HIS A 74 27.61 20.03 -6.56
N ARG A 75 27.65 20.54 -5.33
CA ARG A 75 28.89 20.99 -4.69
C ARG A 75 28.75 21.02 -3.18
#